data_AF-A0A6L6PMW7-F1
#
_entry.id   AF-A0A6L6PMW7-F1
#
_cell.length_a   1.000
_cell.length_b   1.000
_cell.length_c   1.000
_cell.angle_alpha   90.00
_cell.angle_beta   90.00
_cell.angle_gamma   90.00
#
_symmetry.space_group_name_H-M   'P 1'
#
loop_
_entity.id
_entity.type
_entity.pdbx_description
1 polymer ?
#
loop_
_entity_poly.entity_id
_entity_poly.type
_entity_poly.pdbx_seq_one_letter_code
_entity_poly.pdbx_strand_id
1 'polypeptide(L)'
;MIWFHMVFGALSGYIGYHFGAVIKLEDQWPYFEALRTTTSIVFGVMGALLAVVFPEVLKFGLRNAGVPMGESNLRRVLMPCANSALLLVVLVVLGPVFAWIKATTPADTGMQQALFCLFCLLTYWQVIILQMVLLPMDILMTNTTVAAARDRLRRAIHSNGRG
;
A
#
# COMPACT_ATOMS: atom_id res chain seq x y z
N MET A 1 -12.42 9.53 10.56
CA MET A 1 -11.48 9.23 9.45
C MET A 1 -12.09 8.38 8.33
N ILE A 2 -12.86 7.30 8.58
CA ILE A 2 -13.44 6.47 7.51
C ILE A 2 -14.35 7.27 6.55
N TRP A 3 -15.22 8.14 7.08
CA TRP A 3 -16.06 9.03 6.27
C TRP A 3 -15.27 9.95 5.35
N PHE A 4 -14.14 10.49 5.82
CA PHE A 4 -13.26 11.32 5.00
C PHE A 4 -12.71 10.53 3.81
N HIS A 5 -12.29 9.28 4.04
CA HIS A 5 -11.76 8.46 2.97
C HIS A 5 -12.83 8.05 1.94
N MET A 6 -14.03 7.75 2.41
CA MET A 6 -15.16 7.42 1.52
C MET A 6 -15.55 8.62 0.64
N VAL A 7 -15.61 9.83 1.22
CA VAL A 7 -15.93 11.05 0.47
C VAL A 7 -14.84 11.35 -0.56
N PHE A 8 -13.56 11.29 -0.19
CA PHE A 8 -12.46 11.53 -1.13
C PHE A 8 -12.37 10.48 -2.24
N GLY A 9 -12.63 9.20 -1.92
CA GLY A 9 -12.68 8.14 -2.93
C GLY A 9 -13.86 8.28 -3.88
N ALA A 10 -15.05 8.64 -3.37
CA ALA A 10 -16.21 8.92 -4.20
C ALA A 10 -15.98 10.15 -5.10
N LEU A 11 -15.34 11.19 -4.57
CA LEU A 11 -14.99 12.39 -5.31
C LEU A 11 -13.97 12.09 -6.43
N SER A 12 -12.94 11.29 -6.14
CA SER A 12 -11.93 10.91 -7.14
C SER A 12 -12.54 10.04 -8.25
N GLY A 13 -13.43 9.10 -7.89
CA GLY A 13 -14.18 8.30 -8.87
C GLY A 13 -15.14 9.14 -9.71
N TYR A 14 -15.85 10.09 -9.10
CA TYR A 14 -16.76 11.00 -9.80
C TYR A 14 -16.03 11.89 -10.80
N ILE A 15 -14.89 12.47 -10.41
CA ILE A 15 -14.02 13.25 -11.30
C ILE A 15 -13.50 12.34 -12.43
N GLY A 16 -13.04 11.14 -12.10
CA GLY A 16 -12.59 10.16 -13.09
C GLY A 16 -13.67 9.82 -14.12
N TYR A 17 -14.91 9.58 -13.67
CA TYR A 17 -16.00 9.27 -14.58
C TYR A 17 -16.33 10.42 -15.55
N HIS A 18 -16.36 11.67 -15.06
CA HIS A 18 -16.69 12.83 -15.88
C HIS A 18 -15.59 13.22 -16.88
N PHE A 19 -14.31 13.08 -16.50
CA PHE A 19 -13.18 13.45 -17.36
C PHE A 19 -12.61 12.27 -18.19
N GLY A 20 -12.94 11.03 -17.82
CA GLY A 20 -12.44 9.81 -18.46
C GLY A 20 -12.91 9.62 -19.91
N ALA A 21 -13.99 10.30 -20.31
CA ALA A 21 -14.53 10.28 -21.67
C ALA A 21 -13.57 10.82 -22.73
N VAL A 22 -12.65 11.70 -22.31
CA VAL A 22 -11.74 12.43 -23.20
C VAL A 22 -10.48 11.62 -23.49
N ILE A 23 -10.14 10.66 -22.61
CA ILE A 23 -8.88 9.93 -22.66
C ILE A 23 -9.11 8.60 -23.36
N LYS A 24 -8.47 8.42 -24.52
CA LYS A 24 -8.55 7.17 -25.28
C LYS A 24 -8.00 6.02 -24.46
N LEU A 25 -8.58 4.85 -24.65
CA LEU A 25 -8.19 3.62 -23.98
C LEU A 25 -6.68 3.34 -24.10
N GLU A 26 -6.06 3.61 -25.25
CA GLU A 26 -4.63 3.39 -25.47
C GLU A 26 -3.75 4.27 -24.59
N ASP A 27 -4.18 5.51 -24.36
CA ASP A 27 -3.48 6.48 -23.51
C ASP A 27 -3.71 6.19 -22.02
N GLN A 28 -4.76 5.44 -21.67
CA GLN A 28 -5.05 5.05 -20.27
C GLN A 28 -4.12 3.94 -19.77
N TRP A 29 -3.68 3.04 -20.64
CA TRP A 29 -2.91 1.85 -20.27
C TRP A 29 -1.59 2.16 -19.52
N PRO A 30 -0.75 3.10 -19.97
CA PRO A 30 0.48 3.45 -19.26
C PRO A 30 0.26 3.86 -17.80
N TYR A 31 -0.89 4.45 -17.46
CA TYR A 31 -1.20 4.83 -16.08
C TYR A 31 -1.50 3.61 -15.20
N PHE A 32 -2.21 2.61 -15.70
CA PHE A 32 -2.41 1.34 -14.99
C PHE A 32 -1.08 0.60 -14.79
N GLU A 33 -0.20 0.65 -15.78
CA GLU A 33 1.13 0.04 -15.68
C GLU A 33 2.02 0.76 -14.66
N ALA A 34 1.97 2.09 -14.62
CA ALA A 34 2.63 2.88 -13.59
C ALA A 34 2.09 2.52 -12.19
N LEU A 35 0.77 2.41 -12.03
CA LEU A 35 0.11 2.03 -10.77
C LEU A 35 0.51 0.61 -10.32
N ARG A 36 0.60 -0.34 -11.25
CA ARG A 36 1.08 -1.70 -10.98
C ARG A 36 2.52 -1.69 -10.49
N THR A 37 3.38 -0.92 -11.16
CA THR A 37 4.80 -0.82 -10.80
C THR A 37 4.97 -0.22 -9.42
N THR A 38 4.30 0.90 -9.10
CA THR A 38 4.36 1.50 -7.77
C THR A 38 3.81 0.57 -6.70
N THR A 39 2.74 -0.18 -6.99
CA THR A 39 2.18 -1.17 -6.04
C THR A 39 3.19 -2.28 -5.74
N SER A 40 3.88 -2.80 -6.76
CA SER A 40 4.88 -3.85 -6.60
C SER A 40 6.06 -3.41 -5.75
N ILE A 41 6.49 -2.15 -5.90
CA ILE A 41 7.56 -1.56 -5.08
C ILE A 41 7.11 -1.50 -3.62
N VAL A 42 5.92 -0.95 -3.35
CA VAL A 42 5.39 -0.84 -1.98
C VAL A 42 5.21 -2.22 -1.35
N PHE A 43 4.65 -3.17 -2.08
CA PHE A 43 4.49 -4.55 -1.62
C PHE A 43 5.83 -5.22 -1.28
N GLY A 44 6.83 -5.08 -2.16
CA GLY A 44 8.16 -5.64 -1.96
C GLY A 44 8.89 -5.05 -0.75
N VAL A 45 8.91 -3.72 -0.63
CA VAL A 45 9.54 -3.01 0.50
C VAL A 45 8.85 -3.38 1.82
N MET A 46 7.52 -3.46 1.85
CA MET A 46 6.78 -3.86 3.05
C MET A 46 7.03 -5.31 3.45
N GLY A 47 7.09 -6.23 2.49
CA GLY A 47 7.43 -7.63 2.74
C GLY A 47 8.82 -7.77 3.36
N ALA A 48 9.81 -7.06 2.82
CA ALA A 48 11.17 -7.05 3.35
C ALA A 48 11.23 -6.44 4.77
N LEU A 49 10.56 -5.31 4.99
CA LEU A 49 10.50 -4.66 6.30
C LEU A 49 9.90 -5.58 7.37
N LEU A 50 8.79 -6.26 7.05
CA LEU A 50 8.16 -7.24 7.95
C LEU A 50 9.13 -8.37 8.32
N ALA A 51 9.88 -8.89 7.34
CA ALA A 51 10.87 -9.94 7.57
C ALA A 51 12.01 -9.49 8.50
N VAL A 52 12.43 -8.23 8.40
CA VAL A 52 13.51 -7.68 9.23
C VAL A 52 13.02 -7.31 10.64
N VAL A 53 11.85 -6.67 10.77
CA VAL A 53 11.38 -6.12 12.06
C VAL A 53 10.70 -7.17 12.93
N PHE A 54 9.99 -8.13 12.34
CA PHE A 54 9.22 -9.15 13.08
C PHE A 54 9.62 -10.60 12.71
N PRO A 55 10.92 -10.96 12.76
CA PRO A 55 11.39 -12.26 12.29
C PRO A 55 10.80 -13.42 13.10
N GLU A 56 10.70 -13.27 14.42
CA GLU A 56 10.19 -14.31 15.31
C GLU A 56 8.69 -14.56 15.08
N VAL A 57 7.91 -13.51 14.87
CA VAL A 57 6.46 -13.64 14.65
C VAL A 57 6.16 -14.33 13.32
N LEU A 58 6.95 -14.07 12.29
CA LEU A 58 6.90 -14.78 11.00
C LEU A 58 7.29 -16.26 11.16
N LYS A 59 8.36 -16.57 11.89
CA LYS A 59 8.79 -17.96 12.16
C LYS A 59 7.72 -18.74 12.92
N PHE A 60 7.12 -18.14 13.95
CA PHE A 60 6.06 -18.78 14.74
C PHE A 60 4.77 -18.97 13.94
N GLY A 61 4.37 -17.99 13.13
CA GLY A 61 3.21 -18.10 12.25
C GLY A 61 3.36 -19.21 11.20
N LEU A 62 4.57 -19.42 10.66
CA LEU A 62 4.85 -20.53 9.72
C LEU A 62 4.91 -21.90 10.41
N ARG A 63 5.45 -22.01 11.63
CA ARG A 63 5.62 -23.31 12.31
C ARG A 63 4.39 -23.77 13.09
N ASN A 64 3.59 -22.86 13.64
CA ASN A 64 2.48 -23.17 14.53
C ASN A 64 1.20 -22.43 14.09
N ALA A 65 0.65 -22.80 12.92
CA ALA A 65 -0.58 -22.23 12.36
C ALA A 65 -1.86 -22.40 13.22
N GLY A 66 -1.76 -22.89 14.46
CA GLY A 66 -2.90 -23.23 15.33
C GLY A 66 -2.86 -22.67 16.76
N VAL A 67 -1.89 -21.82 17.13
CA VAL A 67 -1.84 -21.22 18.48
C VAL A 67 -2.30 -19.76 18.42
N PRO A 68 -3.30 -19.34 19.20
CA PRO A 68 -3.80 -17.97 19.19
C PRO A 68 -2.78 -17.05 19.88
N MET A 69 -1.81 -16.56 19.10
CA MET A 69 -1.01 -15.40 19.48
C MET A 69 -1.93 -14.19 19.61
N GLY A 70 -1.66 -13.27 20.55
CA GLY A 70 -2.42 -12.03 20.73
C GLY A 70 -2.61 -11.27 19.41
N GLU A 71 -3.78 -11.47 18.79
CA GLU A 71 -4.08 -11.20 17.38
C GLU A 71 -4.00 -9.70 17.01
N SER A 72 -4.08 -8.80 17.99
CA SER A 72 -4.37 -7.40 17.71
C SER A 72 -3.19 -6.63 17.11
N ASN A 73 -1.95 -6.91 17.55
CA ASN A 73 -0.77 -6.15 17.09
C ASN A 73 -0.21 -6.70 15.76
N LEU A 74 -0.18 -8.02 15.59
CA LEU A 74 0.32 -8.64 14.35
C LEU A 74 -0.61 -8.37 13.17
N ARG A 75 -1.93 -8.50 13.36
CA ARG A 75 -2.92 -8.20 12.33
C ARG A 75 -2.84 -6.74 11.88
N ARG A 76 -2.54 -5.81 12.79
CA ARG A 76 -2.43 -4.38 12.47
C ARG A 76 -1.24 -4.06 11.56
N VAL A 77 -0.15 -4.82 11.66
CA VAL A 77 1.06 -4.64 10.80
C VAL A 77 0.93 -5.45 9.50
N LEU A 78 0.30 -6.63 9.52
CA LEU A 78 0.13 -7.45 8.33
C LEU A 78 -0.98 -6.96 7.39
N MET A 79 -2.01 -6.27 7.90
CA MET A 79 -3.13 -5.77 7.09
C MET A 79 -2.69 -4.86 5.92
N PRO A 80 -1.82 -3.85 6.08
CA PRO A 80 -1.36 -3.04 4.95
C PRO A 80 -0.58 -3.84 3.90
N CYS A 81 0.20 -4.84 4.32
CA CYS A 81 0.90 -5.74 3.40
C CYS A 81 -0.09 -6.56 2.56
N ALA A 82 -1.07 -7.19 3.22
CA ALA A 82 -2.11 -7.97 2.54
C ALA A 82 -2.97 -7.11 1.58
N ASN A 83 -3.33 -5.89 1.98
CA ASN A 83 -4.08 -4.97 1.13
C ASN A 83 -3.28 -4.55 -0.12
N SER A 84 -1.97 -4.33 0.01
CA SER A 84 -1.09 -4.04 -1.14
C SER A 84 -0.93 -5.24 -2.09
N ALA A 85 -0.85 -6.45 -1.54
CA ALA A 85 -0.78 -7.68 -2.32
C ALA A 85 -2.07 -7.91 -3.11
N LEU A 86 -3.23 -7.68 -2.48
CA LEU A 86 -4.53 -7.78 -3.12
C LEU A 86 -4.66 -6.78 -4.27
N LEU A 87 -4.27 -5.52 -4.06
CA LEU A 87 -4.30 -4.50 -5.11
C LEU A 87 -3.39 -4.90 -6.29
N LEU A 88 -2.21 -5.45 -6.02
CA LEU A 88 -1.31 -5.96 -7.05
C LEU A 88 -1.93 -7.10 -7.85
N VAL A 89 -2.58 -8.07 -7.20
CA VAL A 89 -3.30 -9.16 -7.88
C VAL A 89 -4.40 -8.61 -8.78
N VAL A 90 -5.19 -7.65 -8.30
CA VAL A 90 -6.24 -6.98 -9.09
C VAL A 90 -5.64 -6.32 -10.33
N LEU A 91 -4.53 -5.59 -10.20
CA LEU A 91 -3.86 -4.93 -11.33
C LEU A 91 -3.24 -5.91 -12.33
N VAL A 92 -2.73 -7.05 -11.87
CA VAL A 92 -2.21 -8.11 -12.75
C VAL A 92 -3.32 -8.73 -13.57
N VAL A 93 -4.48 -9.01 -12.95
CA VAL A 93 -5.66 -9.56 -13.64
C VAL A 93 -6.29 -8.54 -14.59
N LEU A 94 -6.25 -7.25 -14.25
CA LEU A 94 -6.74 -6.17 -15.12
C LEU A 94 -6.00 -6.09 -16.46
N GLY A 95 -4.74 -6.53 -16.54
CA GLY A 95 -3.95 -6.45 -17.77
C GLY A 95 -4.53 -7.25 -18.95
N PRO A 96 -4.72 -8.57 -18.81
CA PRO A 96 -5.39 -9.39 -19.81
C PRO A 96 -6.81 -8.91 -20.13
N VAL A 97 -7.56 -8.46 -19.12
CA VAL A 97 -8.92 -7.90 -19.31
C VAL A 97 -8.90 -6.68 -20.22
N PHE A 98 -7.93 -5.78 -20.02
CA PHE A 98 -7.77 -4.58 -20.83
C PHE A 98 -7.43 -4.91 -22.29
N ALA A 99 -6.52 -5.87 -22.50
CA ALA A 99 -6.17 -6.35 -23.84
C ALA A 99 -7.38 -6.98 -24.56
N TRP A 100 -8.19 -7.75 -23.84
CA TRP A 100 -9.41 -8.37 -24.37
C TRP A 100 -10.47 -7.33 -24.74
N ILE A 101 -10.69 -6.32 -23.88
CA ILE A 101 -11.62 -5.20 -24.14
C ILE A 101 -11.19 -4.42 -25.38
N LYS A 102 -9.89 -4.08 -25.49
CA LYS A 102 -9.34 -3.36 -26.65
C LYS A 102 -9.54 -4.14 -27.96
N ALA A 103 -9.46 -5.47 -27.92
CA ALA A 103 -9.60 -6.32 -29.10
C ALA A 103 -11.07 -6.57 -29.51
N THR A 104 -12.00 -6.58 -28.54
CA THR A 104 -13.38 -7.04 -28.76
C THR A 104 -14.37 -5.90 -28.98
N THR A 105 -14.11 -4.71 -28.42
CA THR A 105 -15.09 -3.63 -28.41
C THR A 105 -14.58 -2.43 -29.20
N PRO A 106 -15.34 -1.91 -30.20
CA PRO A 106 -15.04 -0.59 -30.75
C PRO A 106 -15.09 0.43 -29.61
N ALA A 107 -14.17 1.40 -29.62
CA ALA A 107 -13.92 2.32 -28.52
C ALA A 107 -15.16 3.14 -28.15
N ASP A 108 -15.99 2.58 -27.26
CA ASP A 108 -17.22 3.20 -26.80
C ASP A 108 -16.92 4.11 -25.60
N THR A 109 -17.48 5.32 -25.61
CA THR A 109 -17.15 6.37 -24.64
C THR A 109 -17.48 5.95 -23.20
N GLY A 110 -18.52 5.12 -23.02
CA GLY A 110 -18.89 4.59 -21.71
C GLY A 110 -17.83 3.66 -21.09
N MET A 111 -17.16 2.83 -21.89
CA MET A 111 -16.11 1.93 -21.41
C MET A 111 -14.86 2.71 -20.96
N GLN A 112 -14.51 3.77 -21.68
CA GLN A 112 -13.37 4.64 -21.34
C GLN A 112 -13.60 5.39 -20.03
N GLN A 113 -14.81 5.91 -19.82
CA GLN A 113 -15.21 6.54 -18.56
C GLN A 113 -15.18 5.56 -17.39
N ALA A 114 -15.69 4.35 -17.59
CA ALA A 114 -15.73 3.32 -16.55
C ALA A 114 -14.32 2.88 -16.13
N LEU A 115 -13.41 2.65 -17.09
CA LEU A 115 -12.04 2.25 -16.82
C LEU A 115 -11.24 3.38 -16.15
N PHE A 116 -11.43 4.63 -16.57
CA PHE A 116 -10.77 5.75 -15.92
C PHE A 116 -11.31 6.01 -14.51
N CYS A 117 -12.61 5.82 -14.28
CA CYS A 117 -13.19 5.84 -12.93
C CYS A 117 -12.57 4.75 -12.05
N LEU A 118 -12.48 3.51 -12.55
CA LEU A 118 -11.82 2.40 -11.84
C LEU A 118 -10.36 2.74 -11.53
N PHE A 119 -9.63 3.31 -12.48
CA PHE A 119 -8.25 3.78 -12.27
C PHE A 119 -8.15 4.79 -11.11
N CYS A 120 -9.02 5.79 -11.07
CA CYS A 120 -9.03 6.80 -10.01
C CYS A 120 -9.34 6.18 -8.63
N LEU A 121 -10.25 5.21 -8.56
CA LEU A 121 -10.58 4.49 -7.33
C LEU A 121 -9.41 3.63 -6.85
N LEU A 122 -8.77 2.88 -7.75
CA LEU A 122 -7.60 2.06 -7.42
C LEU A 122 -6.41 2.91 -7.00
N THR A 123 -6.18 4.03 -7.67
CA THR A 123 -5.12 5.00 -7.30
C THR A 123 -5.38 5.56 -5.91
N TYR A 124 -6.62 5.91 -5.60
CA TYR A 124 -6.98 6.39 -4.28
C TYR A 124 -6.79 5.33 -3.19
N TRP A 125 -7.18 4.08 -3.47
CA TRP A 125 -6.90 2.96 -2.58
C TRP A 125 -5.39 2.84 -2.32
N GLN A 126 -4.56 2.95 -3.34
CA GLN A 126 -3.11 2.90 -3.16
C GLN A 126 -2.57 4.03 -2.27
N VAL A 127 -3.13 5.24 -2.34
CA VAL A 127 -2.79 6.33 -1.41
C VAL A 127 -3.10 5.93 0.04
N ILE A 128 -4.25 5.29 0.29
CA ILE A 128 -4.60 4.81 1.64
C ILE A 128 -3.58 3.77 2.12
N ILE A 129 -3.19 2.83 1.26
CA ILE A 129 -2.18 1.81 1.59
C ILE A 129 -0.86 2.49 1.96
N LEU A 130 -0.41 3.46 1.17
CA LEU A 130 0.80 4.23 1.46
C LEU A 130 0.73 4.96 2.80
N GLN A 131 -0.40 5.56 3.13
CA GLN A 131 -0.58 6.22 4.44
C GLN A 131 -0.50 5.23 5.60
N MET A 132 -1.13 4.05 5.45
CA MET A 132 -1.05 2.98 6.46
C MET A 132 0.38 2.45 6.65
N VAL A 133 1.23 2.57 5.62
CA VAL A 133 2.63 2.15 5.65
C VAL A 133 3.55 3.22 6.24
N LEU A 134 3.39 4.48 5.81
CA LEU A 134 4.27 5.57 6.22
C LEU A 134 4.11 5.92 7.70
N LEU A 135 2.87 5.94 8.21
CA LEU A 135 2.59 6.28 9.61
C LEU A 135 3.35 5.41 10.63
N PRO A 136 3.28 4.07 10.60
CA PRO A 136 4.03 3.24 11.55
C PRO A 136 5.54 3.35 11.34
N MET A 137 5.99 3.56 10.10
CA MET A 137 7.42 3.76 9.80
C MET A 137 7.99 5.01 10.46
N ASP A 138 7.29 6.15 10.35
CA ASP A 138 7.72 7.40 10.97
C ASP A 138 7.76 7.29 12.50
N ILE A 139 6.77 6.61 13.09
CA ILE A 139 6.73 6.35 14.54
C ILE A 139 7.92 5.47 14.96
N LEU A 140 8.22 4.41 14.19
CA LEU A 140 9.38 3.54 14.42
C LEU A 140 10.70 4.31 14.35
N MET A 141 10.89 5.16 13.33
CA MET A 141 12.10 5.98 13.20
C MET A 141 12.23 6.99 14.35
N THR A 142 11.14 7.62 14.76
CA THR A 142 11.16 8.59 15.87
C THR A 142 11.51 7.90 17.20
N ASN A 143 10.90 6.76 17.49
CA ASN A 143 11.18 6.04 18.74
C ASN A 143 12.60 5.48 18.80
N THR A 144 13.14 4.99 17.68
CA THR A 144 14.50 4.44 17.60
C THR A 144 15.56 5.54 17.71
N THR A 145 15.36 6.69 17.10
CA THR A 145 16.27 7.84 17.21
C THR A 145 16.32 8.41 18.63
N VAL A 146 15.17 8.55 19.29
CA VAL A 146 15.08 8.96 20.69
C VAL A 146 15.75 7.94 21.62
N ALA A 147 15.50 6.64 21.41
CA ALA A 147 16.14 5.58 22.18
C ALA A 147 17.67 5.58 21.99
N ALA A 148 18.15 5.72 20.75
CA ALA A 148 19.56 5.80 20.44
C ALA A 148 20.23 7.03 21.07
N ALA A 149 19.55 8.18 21.09
CA ALA A 149 20.02 9.39 21.76
C ALA A 149 20.13 9.18 23.28
N ARG A 150 19.12 8.55 23.91
CA ARG A 150 19.14 8.23 25.35
C ARG A 150 20.28 7.29 25.71
N ASP A 151 20.55 6.27 24.90
CA ASP A 151 21.64 5.33 25.11
C ASP A 151 23.03 5.97 24.94
N ARG A 152 23.16 6.93 24.01
CA ARG A 152 24.39 7.73 23.91
C ARG A 152 24.61 8.57 25.15
N LEU A 153 23.55 9.21 25.66
CA LEU A 153 23.63 10.01 26.89
C LEU A 153 24.02 9.14 28.10
N ARG A 154 23.40 7.96 28.23
CA ARG A 154 23.72 7.00 29.29
C ARG A 154 25.18 6.54 29.23
N ARG A 155 25.69 6.24 28.03
CA ARG A 155 27.10 5.88 27.83
C ARG A 155 28.06 7.03 28.15
N ALA A 156 27.71 8.26 27.78
CA ALA A 156 28.51 9.45 28.10
C ALA A 156 28.57 9.72 29.61
N ILE A 157 27.47 9.51 30.34
CA ILE A 157 27.45 9.62 31.81
C ILE A 157 28.36 8.55 32.45
N HIS A 158 28.30 7.30 31.97
CA HIS A 158 29.19 6.24 32.47
C HIS A 158 30.66 6.43 32.07
N SER A 159 30.97 7.09 30.93
CA SER A 159 32.35 7.38 30.54
C SER A 159 32.95 8.58 31.26
N ASN A 160 32.14 9.59 31.62
CA ASN A 160 32.56 10.74 32.43
C ASN A 160 32.56 10.46 33.93
N GLY A 161 31.95 9.36 34.39
CA GLY A 161 32.07 8.85 35.75
C GLY A 161 33.41 8.13 35.99
N ARG A 162 34.53 8.86 35.92
CA ARG A 162 35.83 8.40 36.42
C ARG A 162 36.42 9.52 37.30
N GLY A 163 36.50 9.24 38.60
CA GLY A 163 37.15 10.07 39.62
C GLY A 163 36.22 10.34 40.79
#